data_AF-A0A2X2SW82-F1
#
_entry.id   AF-A0A2X2SW82-F1
#
_cell.length_a   1.000
_cell.length_b   1.000
_cell.length_c   1.000
_cell.angle_alpha   90.00
_cell.angle_beta   90.00
_cell.angle_gamma   90.00
#
_symmetry.space_group_name_H-M   'P 1'
#
loop_
_entity.id
_entity.type
_entity.pdbx_description
1 polymer ?
#
loop_
_entity_poly.entity_id
_entity_poly.type
_entity_poly.pdbx_seq_one_letter_code
_entity_poly.pdbx_strand_id
1 'polypeptide(L)'
;MKTFYKSLLITAEEAGIKMLSDARCCQLLAWVLEIGGYTEESTHNFKLNQDIHIAQKRLNILGGETPKAELVTIFQKYHSELLNFLNKKTKKPQWLIDFENYYRLKPYKNN
;
A
#
# COMPACT_ATOMS: atom_id res chain seq x y z
N MET A 1 4.35 6.13 -21.23
CA MET A 1 4.96 5.70 -19.94
C MET A 1 3.97 5.04 -18.97
N LYS A 2 2.77 5.60 -18.72
CA LYS A 2 1.77 5.02 -17.79
C LYS A 2 1.45 3.54 -18.12
N THR A 3 1.22 3.22 -19.39
CA THR A 3 0.96 1.86 -19.86
C THR A 3 2.14 0.90 -19.66
N PHE A 4 3.37 1.35 -19.83
CA PHE A 4 4.56 0.50 -19.68
C PHE A 4 4.73 -0.01 -18.25
N TYR A 5 4.57 0.84 -17.24
CA TYR A 5 4.73 0.42 -15.84
C TYR A 5 3.70 -0.63 -15.44
N LYS A 6 2.44 -0.46 -15.88
CA LYS A 6 1.39 -1.46 -15.66
C LYS A 6 1.74 -2.80 -16.32
N SER A 7 2.15 -2.77 -17.59
CA SER A 7 2.56 -3.99 -18.31
C SER A 7 3.74 -4.68 -17.62
N LEU A 8 4.76 -3.92 -17.21
CA LEU A 8 5.92 -4.45 -16.50
C LEU A 8 5.54 -5.15 -15.19
N LEU A 9 4.68 -4.53 -14.37
CA LEU A 9 4.21 -5.11 -13.12
C LEU A 9 3.44 -6.42 -13.33
N ILE A 10 2.54 -6.45 -14.31
CA ILE A 10 1.75 -7.65 -14.64
C ILE A 10 2.67 -8.76 -15.13
N THR A 11 3.57 -8.47 -16.07
CA THR A 11 4.51 -9.44 -16.63
C THR A 11 5.46 -9.99 -15.56
N ALA A 12 5.96 -9.14 -14.66
CA ALA A 12 6.78 -9.60 -13.54
C ALA A 12 6.00 -10.55 -12.62
N GLU A 13 4.75 -10.22 -12.28
CA GLU A 13 3.89 -11.09 -11.47
C GLU A 13 3.62 -12.44 -12.13
N GLU A 14 3.31 -12.45 -13.43
CA GLU A 14 3.09 -13.68 -14.19
C GLU A 14 4.37 -14.53 -14.29
N ALA A 15 5.54 -13.90 -14.29
CA ALA A 15 6.84 -14.56 -14.20
C ALA A 15 7.24 -14.97 -12.76
N GLY A 16 6.39 -14.73 -11.75
CA GLY A 16 6.68 -15.02 -10.34
C GLY A 16 7.69 -14.06 -9.69
N ILE A 17 8.00 -12.94 -10.34
CA ILE A 17 8.92 -11.92 -9.84
C ILE A 17 8.14 -10.86 -9.05
N LYS A 18 8.36 -10.83 -7.73
CA LYS A 18 7.74 -9.85 -6.83
C LYS A 18 8.45 -8.50 -6.91
N MET A 19 8.00 -7.62 -7.80
CA MET A 19 8.49 -6.23 -7.87
C MET A 19 8.09 -5.39 -6.63
N LEU A 20 7.01 -5.78 -5.95
CA LEU A 20 6.63 -5.26 -4.64
C LEU A 20 6.68 -6.41 -3.63
N SER A 21 7.35 -6.18 -2.51
CA SER A 21 7.34 -7.15 -1.40
C SER A 21 5.96 -7.25 -0.77
N ASP A 22 5.67 -8.42 -0.20
CA ASP A 22 4.41 -8.67 0.50
C ASP A 22 4.18 -7.67 1.65
N ALA A 23 5.26 -7.31 2.37
CA ALA A 23 5.26 -6.26 3.37
C ALA A 23 4.83 -4.90 2.80
N ARG A 24 5.35 -4.52 1.63
CA ARG A 24 4.96 -3.26 0.97
C ARG A 24 3.51 -3.29 0.51
N CYS A 25 3.02 -4.41 -0.01
CA CYS A 25 1.60 -4.58 -0.35
C CYS A 25 0.68 -4.42 0.87
N CYS A 26 1.06 -5.00 2.01
CA CYS A 26 0.30 -4.86 3.24
C CYS A 26 0.31 -3.42 3.79
N GLN A 27 1.46 -2.74 3.75
CA GLN A 27 1.57 -1.31 4.10
C GLN A 27 0.69 -0.43 3.20
N LEU A 28 0.70 -0.68 1.89
CA LEU A 28 -0.14 0.01 0.91
C LEU A 28 -1.62 -0.10 1.28
N LEU A 29 -2.10 -1.31 1.56
CA LEU A 29 -3.51 -1.53 1.87
C LEU A 29 -3.90 -0.95 3.24
N ALA A 30 -3.03 -1.03 4.24
CA ALA A 30 -3.27 -0.40 5.54
C ALA A 30 -3.36 1.11 5.40
N TRP A 31 -2.47 1.71 4.60
CA TRP A 31 -2.50 3.12 4.26
C TRP A 31 -3.78 3.53 3.52
N VAL A 32 -4.19 2.74 2.51
CA VAL A 32 -5.43 2.98 1.76
C VAL A 32 -6.65 3.00 2.69
N LEU A 33 -6.74 2.03 3.60
CA LEU A 33 -7.87 1.87 4.52
C LEU A 33 -8.06 3.09 5.43
N GLU A 34 -6.98 3.62 5.99
CA GLU A 34 -7.07 4.64 7.04
C GLU A 34 -6.92 6.08 6.52
N ILE A 35 -6.03 6.30 5.56
CA ILE A 35 -5.64 7.67 5.12
C ILE A 35 -5.53 7.82 3.60
N GLY A 36 -5.93 6.80 2.83
CA GLY A 36 -5.71 6.76 1.38
C GLY A 36 -6.39 7.87 0.59
N GLY A 37 -7.57 8.30 1.06
CA GLY A 37 -8.37 9.36 0.46
C GLY A 37 -8.07 10.77 0.98
N TYR A 38 -7.00 10.96 1.76
CA TYR A 38 -6.76 12.23 2.45
C TYR A 38 -6.28 13.37 1.52
N THR A 39 -5.68 13.07 0.37
CA THR A 39 -5.18 14.12 -0.54
C THR A 39 -5.55 13.89 -2.00
N GLU A 40 -5.58 14.96 -2.79
CA GLU A 40 -5.82 14.87 -4.23
C GLU A 40 -4.61 14.27 -4.97
N GLU A 41 -3.41 14.45 -4.45
CA GLU A 41 -2.21 13.86 -5.04
C GLU A 41 -2.24 12.32 -4.97
N SER A 42 -2.84 11.73 -3.93
CA SER A 42 -2.94 10.28 -3.86
C SER A 42 -3.88 9.70 -4.89
N THR A 43 -5.03 10.33 -5.14
CA THR A 43 -6.03 9.85 -6.09
C THR A 43 -5.54 9.92 -7.54
N HIS A 44 -4.70 10.90 -7.86
CA HIS A 44 -4.14 11.08 -9.21
C HIS A 44 -2.78 10.41 -9.43
N ASN A 45 -2.16 9.84 -8.38
CA ASN A 45 -0.86 9.20 -8.50
C ASN A 45 -0.98 7.85 -9.23
N PHE A 46 -0.66 7.87 -10.52
CA PHE A 46 -0.76 6.68 -11.39
C PHE A 46 0.02 5.48 -10.84
N LYS A 47 1.26 5.69 -10.37
CA LYS A 47 2.12 4.61 -9.87
C LYS A 47 1.52 3.99 -8.62
N LEU A 48 1.12 4.83 -7.66
CA LEU A 48 0.46 4.40 -6.43
C LEU A 48 -0.79 3.57 -6.75
N ASN A 49 -1.63 4.04 -7.67
CA ASN A 49 -2.84 3.31 -8.06
C ASN A 49 -2.54 1.94 -8.69
N GLN A 50 -1.48 1.82 -9.50
CA GLN A 50 -1.07 0.51 -10.01
C GLN A 50 -0.55 -0.40 -8.89
N ASP A 51 0.25 0.12 -7.97
CA ASP A 51 0.80 -0.63 -6.85
C ASP A 51 -0.30 -1.08 -5.88
N ILE A 52 -1.33 -0.25 -5.65
CA ILE A 52 -2.55 -0.61 -4.89
C ILE A 52 -3.27 -1.77 -5.56
N HIS A 53 -3.49 -1.69 -6.89
CA HIS A 53 -4.17 -2.77 -7.61
C HIS A 53 -3.42 -4.10 -7.52
N ILE A 54 -2.08 -4.06 -7.63
CA ILE A 54 -1.22 -5.23 -7.44
C ILE A 54 -1.31 -5.76 -6.01
N ALA A 55 -1.31 -4.88 -4.99
CA ALA A 55 -1.47 -5.28 -3.60
C ALA A 55 -2.82 -5.94 -3.34
N GLN A 56 -3.91 -5.39 -3.90
CA GLN A 56 -5.25 -5.97 -3.80
C GLN A 56 -5.31 -7.38 -4.43
N LYS A 57 -4.71 -7.55 -5.61
CA LYS A 57 -4.57 -8.87 -6.25
C LYS A 57 -3.76 -9.82 -5.39
N ARG A 58 -2.67 -9.35 -4.78
CA ARG A 58 -1.78 -10.20 -3.97
C ARG A 58 -2.47 -10.73 -2.73
N LEU A 59 -3.29 -9.90 -2.08
CA LEU A 59 -4.05 -10.28 -0.90
C LEU A 59 -5.37 -10.98 -1.22
N ASN A 60 -5.72 -11.19 -2.50
CA ASN A 60 -6.98 -11.78 -2.94
C ASN A 60 -8.21 -10.99 -2.44
N ILE A 61 -8.18 -9.66 -2.60
CA ILE A 61 -9.28 -8.76 -2.15
C ILE A 61 -9.95 -8.00 -3.30
N LEU A 62 -9.72 -8.42 -4.55
CA LEU A 62 -10.36 -7.81 -5.73
C LEU A 62 -11.79 -8.29 -5.98
N GLY A 63 -12.24 -9.38 -5.33
CA GLY A 63 -13.65 -9.78 -5.30
C GLY A 63 -13.88 -11.29 -5.21
N GLY A 64 -14.61 -11.72 -4.18
CA GLY A 64 -15.08 -13.11 -4.01
C GLY A 64 -14.02 -14.15 -3.63
N GLU A 65 -12.74 -13.79 -3.67
CA GLU A 65 -11.63 -14.65 -3.26
C GLU A 65 -11.43 -14.63 -1.74
N THR A 66 -10.90 -15.73 -1.18
CA THR A 66 -10.49 -15.77 0.22
C THR A 66 -9.16 -15.04 0.40
N PRO A 67 -9.05 -14.08 1.34
CA PRO A 67 -7.80 -13.42 1.64
C PRO A 67 -6.70 -14.40 2.04
N LYS A 68 -5.46 -14.14 1.62
CA LYS A 68 -4.32 -14.98 1.99
C LYS A 68 -3.99 -14.82 3.48
N ALA A 69 -4.21 -15.88 4.26
CA ALA A 69 -4.07 -15.86 5.72
C ALA A 69 -2.71 -15.30 6.20
N GLU A 70 -1.62 -15.71 5.57
CA GLU A 70 -0.27 -15.23 5.90
C GLU A 70 -0.13 -13.70 5.75
N LEU A 71 -0.73 -13.15 4.68
CA LEU A 71 -0.69 -11.71 4.40
C LEU A 71 -1.66 -10.93 5.29
N VAL A 72 -2.76 -11.54 5.72
CA VAL A 72 -3.70 -10.92 6.67
C VAL A 72 -3.01 -10.61 7.99
N THR A 73 -2.18 -11.51 8.51
CA THR A 73 -1.40 -11.24 9.74
C THR A 73 -0.45 -10.07 9.58
N ILE A 74 0.26 -9.99 8.44
CA ILE A 74 1.18 -8.88 8.15
C ILE A 74 0.41 -7.56 7.98
N PHE A 75 -0.74 -7.60 7.30
CA PHE A 75 -1.63 -6.46 7.15
C PHE A 75 -2.13 -5.93 8.50
N GLN A 76 -2.62 -6.81 9.37
CA GLN A 76 -3.10 -6.44 10.71
C GLN A 76 -2.03 -5.76 11.55
N LYS A 77 -0.76 -6.19 11.42
CA LYS A 77 0.37 -5.52 12.08
C LYS A 77 0.49 -4.06 11.61
N TYR A 78 0.60 -3.82 10.30
CA TYR A 78 0.76 -2.46 9.78
C TYR A 78 -0.47 -1.58 10.01
N HIS A 79 -1.66 -2.16 9.93
CA HIS A 79 -2.91 -1.50 10.27
C HIS A 79 -2.91 -1.05 11.73
N SER A 80 -2.50 -1.93 12.66
CA SER A 80 -2.41 -1.60 14.09
C SER A 80 -1.36 -0.53 14.38
N GLU A 81 -0.20 -0.57 13.72
CA GLU A 81 0.82 0.48 13.82
C GLU A 81 0.27 1.84 13.38
N LEU A 82 -0.47 1.87 12.27
CA LEU A 82 -1.08 3.08 11.74
C LEU A 82 -2.18 3.61 12.67
N LEU A 83 -3.08 2.75 13.14
CA LEU A 83 -4.12 3.13 14.11
C LEU A 83 -3.53 3.66 15.42
N ASN A 84 -2.45 3.08 15.92
CA ASN A 84 -1.76 3.60 17.11
C ASN A 84 -1.23 5.02 16.87
N PHE A 85 -0.62 5.28 15.71
CA PHE A 85 -0.20 6.63 15.33
C PHE A 85 -1.39 7.61 15.26
N LEU A 86 -2.47 7.21 14.59
CA LEU A 86 -3.64 8.07 14.39
C LEU A 86 -4.38 8.39 15.70
N ASN A 87 -4.56 7.40 16.58
CA ASN A 87 -5.38 7.50 17.78
C ASN A 87 -4.59 7.99 19.00
N LYS A 88 -3.39 7.45 19.22
CA LYS A 88 -2.58 7.73 20.42
C LYS A 88 -1.53 8.82 20.19
N LYS A 89 -1.48 9.41 18.98
CA LYS A 89 -0.48 10.42 18.57
C LYS A 89 0.95 9.98 18.88
N THR A 90 1.25 8.69 18.71
CA THR A 90 2.61 8.16 18.89
C THR A 90 3.53 8.65 17.78
N LYS A 91 4.81 8.29 17.84
CA LYS A 91 5.75 8.55 16.75
C LYS A 91 5.23 7.94 15.44
N LYS A 92 5.38 8.69 14.35
CA LYS A 92 5.04 8.23 13.00
C LYS A 92 5.87 6.98 12.64
N PRO A 93 5.25 5.89 12.16
CA PRO A 93 5.98 4.70 11.77
C PRO A 93 6.98 5.01 10.65
N GLN A 94 8.21 4.48 10.73
CA GLN A 94 9.24 4.75 9.74
C GLN A 94 8.80 4.34 8.32
N TRP A 95 8.10 3.21 8.21
CA TRP A 95 7.62 2.73 6.92
C TRP A 95 6.64 3.71 6.25
N LEU A 96 5.88 4.48 7.04
CA LEU A 96 4.94 5.48 6.54
C LEU A 96 5.69 6.70 5.99
N ILE A 97 6.76 7.12 6.67
CA ILE A 97 7.66 8.18 6.19
C ILE A 97 8.30 7.75 4.86
N ASP A 98 8.84 6.53 4.81
CA ASP A 98 9.47 6.00 3.60
C ASP A 98 8.46 5.85 2.45
N PHE A 99 7.22 5.47 2.78
CA PHE A 99 6.11 5.35 1.84
C PHE A 99 5.72 6.71 1.23
N GLU A 100 5.49 7.72 2.06
CA GLU A 100 5.13 9.06 1.62
C GLU A 100 6.23 9.66 0.73
N ASN A 101 7.51 9.48 1.12
CA ASN A 101 8.65 9.90 0.32
C ASN A 101 8.72 9.17 -1.03
N TYR A 102 8.48 7.85 -1.04
CA TYR A 102 8.54 7.04 -2.25
C TYR A 102 7.48 7.44 -3.29
N TYR A 103 6.27 7.74 -2.84
CA TYR A 103 5.18 8.19 -3.71
C TYR A 103 5.08 9.71 -3.87
N ARG A 104 5.98 10.46 -3.21
CA ARG A 104 5.99 11.93 -3.18
C ARG A 104 4.64 12.52 -2.70
N LEU A 105 4.08 11.90 -1.67
CA LEU A 105 2.83 12.32 -1.06
C LEU A 105 3.08 13.41 -0.02
N LYS A 106 2.10 14.29 0.17
CA LYS A 106 2.11 15.23 1.29
C LYS A 106 2.03 14.44 2.61
N PRO A 107 2.91 14.70 3.59
CA PRO A 107 2.90 13.94 4.83
C PRO A 107 1.57 14.05 5.57
N TYR A 108 1.01 12.91 5.97
CA TYR A 108 -0.15 12.89 6.85
C TYR A 108 0.30 13.23 8.29
N LYS A 109 -0.05 14.44 8.75
CA LYS A 109 0.32 15.06 10.03
C LYS A 109 1.84 15.13 10.28
N ASN A 110 2.36 16.34 10.47
CA ASN A 110 3.73 16.58 10.91
C ASN A 110 3.77 16.52 12.44
N ASN A 111 3.86 15.32 13.02
CA ASN A 111 4.26 15.19 14.42
C ASN A 111 5.77 15.00 14.48
#